data_AF-A0A4Q1RKS6-F1
#
_entry.id   AF-A0A4Q1RKS6-F1
#
_cell.length_a   1.000
_cell.length_b   1.000
_cell.length_c   1.000
_cell.angle_alpha   90.00
_cell.angle_beta   90.00
_cell.angle_gamma   90.00
#
_symmetry.space_group_name_H-M   'P 1'
#
loop_
_entity.id
_entity.type
_entity.pdbx_description
1 polymer ?
#
loop_
_entity_poly.entity_id
_entity_poly.type
_entity_poly.pdbx_seq_one_letter_code
_entity_poly.pdbx_strand_id
1 'polypeptide(L)'
;MDFSMLFCIIFTMGAVFFDCKWEKVPNLWILTGWQISMTEHLCRQVAQGLGEAVFRFWGGSLLVLFLFFPLFLGKMIGTGDIKVFAVLGSVFGPGKILGCIVSAFLLGALESVFFLFFRCDWRQRFLYFLQYVQRACTERSLPPYLVPGKRPENIHFTIPILGSVLLLYLGGRG
;
A
#
# COMPACT_ATOMS: atom_id res chain seq x y z
N MET A 1 -14.13 -9.12 -17.26
CA MET A 1 -13.34 -8.55 -16.15
C MET A 1 -14.30 -7.77 -15.28
N ASP A 2 -14.25 -7.96 -13.97
CA ASP A 2 -15.06 -7.14 -13.07
C ASP A 2 -14.56 -5.70 -13.09
N PHE A 3 -15.48 -4.75 -13.20
CA PHE A 3 -15.20 -3.31 -13.24
C PHE A 3 -14.25 -2.87 -12.11
N SER A 4 -14.45 -3.39 -10.89
CA SER A 4 -13.63 -3.09 -9.70
C SER A 4 -12.16 -3.47 -9.88
N MET A 5 -11.86 -4.60 -10.53
CA MET A 5 -10.48 -5.03 -10.77
C MET A 5 -9.78 -4.15 -11.79
N LEU A 6 -10.48 -3.81 -12.89
CA LEU A 6 -9.95 -2.92 -13.90
C LEU A 6 -9.70 -1.51 -13.32
N PHE A 7 -10.63 -1.03 -12.50
CA PHE A 7 -10.48 0.21 -11.75
C PHE A 7 -9.25 0.17 -10.82
N CYS A 8 -9.08 -0.89 -10.00
CA CYS A 8 -7.93 -1.02 -9.12
C CYS A 8 -6.60 -0.98 -9.87
N ILE A 9 -6.49 -1.67 -11.02
CA ILE A 9 -5.27 -1.68 -11.84
C ILE A 9 -4.98 -0.27 -12.39
N ILE A 10 -5.98 0.42 -12.95
CA ILE A 10 -5.80 1.79 -13.47
C ILE A 10 -5.43 2.76 -12.35
N PHE A 11 -6.09 2.63 -11.20
CA PHE A 11 -5.84 3.47 -10.04
C PHE A 11 -4.42 3.31 -9.49
N THR A 12 -3.94 2.07 -9.33
CA THR A 12 -2.57 1.80 -8.84
C THR A 12 -1.51 2.15 -9.87
N MET A 13 -1.76 1.93 -11.17
CA MET A 13 -0.85 2.42 -12.22
C MET A 13 -0.70 3.95 -12.16
N GLY A 14 -1.81 4.67 -11.97
CA GLY A 14 -1.78 6.12 -11.76
C GLY A 14 -1.00 6.49 -10.50
N ALA A 15 -1.21 5.78 -9.38
CA ALA A 15 -0.47 6.02 -8.15
C ALA A 15 1.05 5.81 -8.32
N VAL A 16 1.47 4.75 -9.02
CA VAL A 16 2.89 4.52 -9.38
C VAL A 16 3.42 5.67 -10.23
N PHE A 17 2.67 6.13 -11.22
CA PHE A 17 3.09 7.28 -12.04
C PHE A 17 3.28 8.55 -11.20
N PHE A 18 2.34 8.85 -10.30
CA PHE A 18 2.44 10.01 -9.42
C PHE A 18 3.62 9.88 -8.45
N ASP A 19 3.85 8.69 -7.92
CA ASP A 19 4.94 8.41 -6.98
C ASP A 19 6.32 8.49 -7.66
N CYS A 20 6.48 7.92 -8.85
CA CYS A 20 7.74 8.03 -9.59
C CYS A 20 8.04 9.46 -10.07
N LYS A 21 7.01 10.25 -10.41
CA LYS A 21 7.21 11.60 -10.96
C LYS A 21 7.32 12.69 -9.90
N TRP A 22 6.54 12.59 -8.83
CA TRP A 22 6.40 13.63 -7.81
C TRP A 22 6.66 13.14 -6.37
N GLU A 23 7.06 11.87 -6.18
CA GLU A 23 7.31 11.22 -4.87
C GLU A 23 6.11 11.29 -3.90
N LYS A 24 4.94 11.66 -4.43
CA LYS A 24 3.72 11.93 -3.67
C LYS A 24 2.52 11.61 -4.54
N VAL A 25 1.63 10.78 -3.99
CA VAL A 25 0.30 10.59 -4.56
C VAL A 25 -0.60 11.76 -4.13
N PRO A 26 -1.17 12.54 -5.08
CA PRO A 26 -1.99 13.69 -4.73
C PRO A 26 -3.27 13.25 -4.02
N ASN A 27 -3.67 13.98 -2.98
CA ASN A 27 -4.89 13.69 -2.22
C ASN A 27 -6.14 13.68 -3.10
N LEU A 28 -6.16 14.48 -4.17
CA LEU A 28 -7.26 14.50 -5.14
C LEU A 28 -7.42 13.14 -5.82
N TRP A 29 -6.32 12.47 -6.20
CA TRP A 29 -6.37 11.13 -6.78
C TRP A 29 -6.97 10.13 -5.80
N ILE A 30 -6.51 10.15 -4.55
CA ILE A 30 -7.06 9.31 -3.46
C ILE A 30 -8.56 9.54 -3.29
N LEU A 31 -9.00 10.81 -3.25
CA LEU A 31 -10.41 11.16 -3.09
C LEU A 31 -11.26 10.64 -4.25
N THR A 32 -10.79 10.83 -5.49
CA THR A 32 -11.51 10.32 -6.67
C THR A 32 -11.64 8.81 -6.65
N GLY A 33 -10.57 8.10 -6.23
CA GLY A 33 -10.62 6.65 -6.16
C GLY A 33 -11.57 6.14 -5.08
N TRP A 34 -11.60 6.81 -3.93
CA TRP A 34 -12.52 6.50 -2.84
C TRP A 34 -13.98 6.75 -3.22
N GLN A 35 -14.27 7.85 -3.94
CA GLN A 35 -15.62 8.15 -4.45
C GLN A 35 -16.10 7.12 -5.45
N ILE A 36 -15.26 6.71 -6.41
CA ILE A 36 -15.61 5.70 -7.41
C ILE A 36 -15.92 4.34 -6.74
N SER A 37 -15.10 3.95 -5.76
CA SER A 37 -15.32 2.75 -4.96
C SER A 37 -16.67 2.77 -4.23
N MET A 38 -17.00 3.92 -3.60
CA MET A 38 -18.28 4.10 -2.91
C MET A 38 -19.46 3.99 -3.88
N THR A 39 -19.38 4.65 -5.03
CA THR A 39 -20.44 4.60 -6.06
C THR A 39 -20.64 3.18 -6.59
N GLU A 40 -19.56 2.42 -6.77
CA GLU A 40 -19.63 1.04 -7.22
C GLU A 40 -20.35 0.14 -6.21
N HIS A 41 -19.99 0.24 -4.93
CA HIS A 41 -20.62 -0.54 -3.86
C HIS A 41 -22.10 -0.18 -3.71
N LEU A 42 -22.42 1.12 -3.74
CA LEU A 42 -23.81 1.58 -3.71
C LEU A 42 -24.61 1.03 -4.89
N CYS A 43 -24.06 1.06 -6.11
CA CYS A 43 -24.76 0.61 -7.32
C CYS A 43 -24.97 -0.92 -7.35
N ARG A 44 -23.97 -1.71 -6.91
CA ARG A 44 -24.03 -3.18 -6.94
C ARG A 44 -24.85 -3.79 -5.81
N GLN A 45 -24.85 -3.18 -4.63
CA GLN A 45 -25.47 -3.74 -3.43
C GLN A 45 -26.80 -3.10 -3.04
N VAL A 46 -27.41 -2.26 -3.89
CA VAL A 46 -28.83 -1.84 -3.71
C VAL A 46 -29.74 -3.05 -3.48
N ALA A 47 -29.46 -4.16 -4.17
CA ALA A 47 -30.25 -5.39 -4.10
C ALA A 47 -29.93 -6.30 -2.90
N GLN A 48 -28.74 -6.18 -2.29
CA GLN A 48 -28.27 -7.06 -1.21
C GLN A 48 -28.38 -6.42 0.19
N GLY A 49 -28.65 -5.12 0.27
CA GLY A 49 -28.86 -4.38 1.51
C GLY A 49 -27.74 -3.38 1.80
N LEU A 50 -28.13 -2.15 2.14
CA LEU A 50 -27.23 -1.02 2.36
C LEU A 50 -26.20 -1.27 3.47
N GLY A 51 -26.57 -2.01 4.53
CA GLY A 51 -25.71 -2.28 5.68
C GLY A 51 -24.47 -3.10 5.34
N GLU A 52 -24.60 -4.14 4.52
CA GLU A 52 -23.48 -4.99 4.12
C GLU A 52 -22.49 -4.22 3.21
N ALA A 53 -23.02 -3.33 2.37
CA ALA A 53 -22.22 -2.48 1.49
C ALA A 53 -21.38 -1.48 2.28
N VAL A 54 -22.00 -0.80 3.25
CA VAL A 54 -21.31 0.13 4.14
C VAL A 54 -20.26 -0.60 4.97
N PHE A 55 -20.58 -1.79 5.50
CA PHE A 55 -19.63 -2.60 6.27
C PHE A 55 -18.43 -3.05 5.44
N ARG A 56 -18.63 -3.50 4.20
CA ARG A 56 -17.51 -3.88 3.31
C ARG A 56 -16.62 -2.70 2.97
N PHE A 57 -17.21 -1.57 2.60
CA PHE A 57 -16.49 -0.36 2.22
C PHE A 57 -15.68 0.23 3.39
N TRP A 58 -16.35 0.52 4.50
CA TRP A 58 -15.69 1.09 5.68
C TRP A 58 -14.81 0.07 6.38
N GLY A 59 -15.26 -1.17 6.50
CA GLY A 59 -14.50 -2.24 7.16
C GLY A 59 -13.15 -2.47 6.47
N GLY A 60 -13.10 -2.46 5.14
CA GLY A 60 -11.85 -2.60 4.41
C GLY A 60 -10.91 -1.40 4.57
N SER A 61 -11.44 -0.18 4.45
CA SER A 61 -10.63 1.04 4.62
C SER A 61 -10.13 1.24 6.06
N LEU A 62 -10.98 0.96 7.07
CA LEU A 62 -10.62 1.08 8.48
C LEU A 62 -9.63 0.01 8.91
N LEU A 63 -9.76 -1.21 8.40
CA LEU A 63 -8.81 -2.29 8.66
C LEU A 63 -7.39 -1.90 8.22
N VAL A 64 -7.26 -1.33 7.02
CA VAL A 64 -5.99 -0.81 6.50
C VAL A 64 -5.44 0.26 7.43
N LEU A 65 -6.25 1.26 7.77
CA LEU A 65 -5.82 2.35 8.65
C LEU A 65 -5.36 1.83 10.02
N PHE A 66 -6.11 0.92 10.61
CA PHE A 66 -5.78 0.31 11.90
C PHE A 66 -4.47 -0.48 11.84
N LEU A 67 -4.27 -1.28 10.79
CA LEU A 67 -3.07 -2.11 10.62
C LEU A 67 -1.81 -1.27 10.38
N PHE A 68 -1.92 -0.20 9.59
CA PHE A 68 -0.78 0.67 9.27
C PHE A 68 -0.58 1.82 10.27
N PHE A 69 -1.51 2.08 11.20
CA PHE A 69 -1.38 3.11 12.23
C PHE A 69 -0.09 2.98 13.08
N PRO A 70 0.29 1.81 13.62
CA PRO A 70 1.56 1.67 14.34
C PRO A 70 2.78 1.92 13.44
N LEU A 71 2.73 1.52 12.17
CA LEU A 71 3.82 1.73 11.21
C LEU A 71 3.94 3.21 10.82
N PHE A 72 2.82 3.93 10.77
CA PHE A 72 2.76 5.36 10.54
C PHE A 72 3.36 6.15 11.71
N LEU A 73 3.05 5.76 12.95
CA LEU A 73 3.67 6.32 14.16
C LEU A 73 5.20 6.18 14.13
N GLY A 74 5.69 5.04 13.65
CA GLY A 74 7.13 4.81 13.44
C GLY A 74 7.74 5.52 12.23
N LYS A 75 6.95 6.27 11.43
CA LYS A 75 7.36 6.89 10.16
C LYS A 75 8.09 5.91 9.23
N MET A 76 7.69 4.64 9.27
CA MET A 76 8.33 3.56 8.50
C MET A 76 7.73 3.43 7.10
N ILE A 77 6.50 3.90 6.91
CA ILE A 77 5.77 3.80 5.64
C ILE A 77 5.29 5.18 5.17
N GLY A 78 5.26 5.37 3.85
CA GLY A 78 4.77 6.59 3.23
C GLY A 78 3.29 6.82 3.53
N THR A 79 2.93 8.06 3.89
CA THR A 79 1.52 8.44 4.06
C THR A 79 0.71 8.28 2.76
N GLY A 80 1.39 8.35 1.60
CA GLY A 80 0.80 8.06 0.29
C GLY A 80 0.37 6.61 0.15
N ASP A 81 1.25 5.66 0.47
CA ASP A 81 1.00 4.23 0.33
C ASP A 81 -0.18 3.77 1.20
N ILE A 82 -0.25 4.24 2.45
CA ILE A 82 -1.39 3.96 3.35
C ILE A 82 -2.71 4.40 2.71
N LYS A 83 -2.74 5.58 2.10
CA LYS A 83 -3.93 6.12 1.45
C LYS A 83 -4.32 5.30 0.21
N VAL A 84 -3.34 4.86 -0.58
CA VAL A 84 -3.59 3.96 -1.73
C VAL A 84 -4.17 2.64 -1.25
N PHE A 85 -3.61 2.02 -0.21
CA PHE A 85 -4.18 0.82 0.40
C PHE A 85 -5.56 1.05 0.98
N ALA A 86 -5.86 2.22 1.53
CA ALA A 86 -7.18 2.52 2.09
C ALA A 86 -8.26 2.53 0.99
N VAL A 87 -7.93 3.08 -0.18
CA VAL A 87 -8.80 3.01 -1.37
C VAL A 87 -8.94 1.57 -1.88
N LEU A 88 -7.84 0.82 -1.96
CA LEU A 88 -7.90 -0.60 -2.35
C LEU A 88 -8.74 -1.43 -1.34
N GLY A 89 -8.63 -1.12 -0.06
CA GLY A 89 -9.40 -1.73 1.01
C GLY A 89 -10.88 -1.43 0.88
N SER A 90 -11.24 -0.21 0.48
CA SER A 90 -12.64 0.13 0.27
C SER A 90 -13.27 -0.59 -0.93
N VAL A 91 -12.47 -0.94 -1.95
CA VAL A 91 -12.92 -1.71 -3.13
C VAL A 91 -12.97 -3.23 -2.84
N PHE A 92 -11.93 -3.78 -2.22
CA PHE A 92 -11.81 -5.22 -2.00
C PHE A 92 -12.55 -5.72 -0.75
N GLY A 93 -12.82 -4.81 0.19
CA GLY A 93 -13.32 -5.14 1.50
C GLY A 93 -12.29 -5.84 2.39
N PRO A 94 -12.65 -6.12 3.66
CA PRO A 94 -11.71 -6.59 4.69
C PRO A 94 -11.16 -8.01 4.42
N GLY A 95 -11.88 -8.85 3.68
CA GLY A 95 -11.43 -10.22 3.40
C GLY A 95 -10.25 -10.29 2.42
N LYS A 96 -10.36 -9.63 1.26
CA LYS A 96 -9.35 -9.71 0.19
C LYS A 96 -8.19 -8.73 0.37
N ILE A 97 -8.39 -7.63 1.09
CA ILE A 97 -7.35 -6.61 1.28
C ILE A 97 -6.14 -7.15 2.07
N LEU A 98 -6.34 -8.07 3.01
CA LEU A 98 -5.24 -8.69 3.75
C LEU A 98 -4.29 -9.46 2.83
N GLY A 99 -4.84 -10.23 1.89
CA GLY A 99 -4.05 -10.91 0.87
C GLY A 99 -3.29 -9.93 -0.03
N CYS A 100 -3.90 -8.79 -0.37
CA CYS A 100 -3.24 -7.71 -1.12
C CYS A 100 -2.06 -7.11 -0.36
N ILE A 101 -2.23 -6.85 0.94
CA ILE A 101 -1.18 -6.27 1.80
C ILE A 101 -0.03 -7.27 1.94
N VAL A 102 -0.31 -8.53 2.27
CA VAL A 102 0.72 -9.56 2.44
C VAL A 102 1.50 -9.76 1.14
N SER A 103 0.82 -9.89 0.00
CA SER A 103 1.49 -10.04 -1.29
C SER A 103 2.30 -8.80 -1.68
N ALA A 104 1.83 -7.58 -1.38
CA ALA A 104 2.59 -6.35 -1.61
C ALA A 104 3.87 -6.31 -0.75
N PHE A 105 3.78 -6.68 0.53
CA PHE A 105 4.95 -6.77 1.40
C PHE A 105 5.95 -7.83 0.93
N LEU A 106 5.48 -9.00 0.47
CA LEU A 106 6.35 -10.04 -0.08
C LEU A 106 7.05 -9.56 -1.35
N LEU A 107 6.33 -8.93 -2.27
CA LEU A 107 6.91 -8.35 -3.49
C LEU A 107 7.90 -7.23 -3.17
N GLY A 108 7.58 -6.35 -2.22
CA GLY A 108 8.49 -5.29 -1.78
C GLY A 108 9.74 -5.83 -1.08
N ALA A 109 9.61 -6.92 -0.32
CA ALA A 109 10.76 -7.62 0.26
C ALA A 109 11.64 -8.24 -0.83
N LEU A 110 11.05 -8.88 -1.84
CA LEU A 110 11.78 -9.41 -2.99
C LEU A 110 12.50 -8.31 -3.77
N GLU A 111 11.84 -7.19 -4.03
CA GLU A 111 12.45 -6.02 -4.69
C GLU A 111 13.60 -5.44 -3.87
N SER A 112 13.42 -5.32 -2.55
CA SER A 112 14.47 -4.84 -1.65
C SER A 112 15.70 -5.75 -1.64
N VAL A 113 15.48 -7.07 -1.58
CA VAL A 113 16.56 -8.06 -1.64
C VAL A 113 17.27 -7.99 -3.00
N PHE A 114 16.52 -7.89 -4.10
CA PHE A 114 17.09 -7.74 -5.44
C PHE A 114 17.98 -6.48 -5.53
N PHE A 115 17.49 -5.32 -5.08
CA PHE A 115 18.29 -4.10 -5.05
C PHE A 115 19.55 -4.23 -4.18
N LEU A 116 19.44 -4.90 -3.03
CA LEU A 116 20.55 -5.12 -2.11
C LEU A 116 21.67 -5.95 -2.76
N PHE A 117 21.33 -6.98 -3.55
CA PHE A 117 22.32 -7.82 -4.22
C PHE A 117 22.96 -7.15 -5.45
N PHE A 118 22.20 -6.35 -6.21
CA PHE A 118 22.65 -5.84 -7.52
C PHE A 118 23.23 -4.42 -7.51
N ARG A 119 22.90 -3.57 -6.52
CA ARG A 119 23.16 -2.11 -6.62
C ARG A 119 23.88 -1.45 -5.43
N CYS A 120 24.01 -2.09 -4.27
CA CYS A 120 24.63 -1.45 -3.09
C CYS A 120 25.60 -2.38 -2.34
N ASP A 121 26.51 -1.77 -1.57
CA ASP A 121 27.28 -2.45 -0.52
C ASP A 121 26.33 -2.99 0.56
N TRP A 122 25.81 -4.20 0.34
CA TRP A 122 24.84 -4.88 1.19
C TRP A 122 25.21 -4.88 2.67
N ARG A 123 26.51 -4.96 2.98
CA ARG A 123 27.04 -4.87 4.35
C ARG A 123 26.71 -3.54 5.01
N GLN A 124 26.95 -2.41 4.34
CA GLN A 124 26.68 -1.08 4.91
C GLN A 124 25.18 -0.89 5.17
N ARG A 125 24.32 -1.36 4.26
CA ARG A 125 22.87 -1.30 4.41
C ARG A 125 22.36 -2.08 5.62
N PHE A 126 22.86 -3.31 5.74
CA PHE A 126 22.46 -4.21 6.82
C PHE A 126 22.95 -3.70 8.18
N LEU A 127 24.17 -3.17 8.24
CA LEU A 127 24.72 -2.49 9.42
C LEU A 127 23.88 -1.26 9.81
N TYR A 128 23.44 -0.45 8.85
CA TYR A 128 22.59 0.72 9.10
C TYR A 128 21.21 0.31 9.68
N PHE A 129 20.61 -0.76 9.14
CA PHE A 129 19.36 -1.32 9.66
C PHE A 129 19.54 -1.87 11.08
N LEU A 130 20.61 -2.62 11.36
CA LEU A 130 20.88 -3.14 12.70
C LEU A 130 21.10 -2.01 13.72
N GLN A 131 21.85 -0.96 13.35
CA GLN A 131 22.01 0.22 14.20
C GLN A 131 20.68 0.92 14.46
N TYR A 132 19.79 0.98 13.46
CA TYR A 132 18.44 1.52 13.64
C TYR A 132 17.61 0.69 14.62
N VAL A 133 17.56 -0.64 14.45
CA VAL A 133 16.83 -1.54 15.36
C VAL A 133 17.39 -1.43 16.78
N GLN A 134 18.71 -1.39 16.92
CA GLN A 134 19.36 -1.24 18.21
C GLN A 134 18.98 0.10 18.88
N ARG A 135 19.01 1.22 18.15
CA ARG A 135 18.56 2.52 18.67
C ARG A 135 17.07 2.52 19.03
N ALA A 136 16.21 1.92 18.22
CA ALA A 136 14.79 1.81 18.52
C ALA A 136 14.54 1.00 19.80
N CYS A 137 15.29 -0.09 20.01
CA CYS A 137 15.22 -0.89 21.24
C CYS A 137 15.78 -0.17 22.47
N THR A 138 16.87 0.60 22.32
CA THR A 138 17.54 1.29 23.44
C THR A 138 16.84 2.59 23.83
N GLU A 139 16.47 3.44 22.87
CA GLU A 139 15.92 4.78 23.13
C GLU A 139 14.39 4.77 23.31
N ARG A 140 13.71 3.63 23.08
CA ARG A 140 12.23 3.50 23.04
C ARG A 140 11.52 4.54 22.19
N SER A 141 12.26 5.23 21.33
CA SER A 141 11.75 6.22 20.38
C SER A 141 12.06 5.71 18.97
N LEU A 142 11.16 5.99 18.04
CA LEU A 142 11.29 5.58 16.64
C LEU A 142 11.82 6.78 15.85
N PRO A 143 13.16 6.94 15.70
CA PRO A 143 13.69 7.97 14.81
C PRO A 143 13.22 7.71 13.38
N PRO A 144 13.11 8.75 12.53
CA PRO A 144 12.69 8.57 11.14
C PRO A 144 13.70 7.69 10.39
N TYR A 145 13.25 6.55 9.86
CA TYR A 145 14.11 5.63 9.08
C TYR A 145 14.46 6.20 7.70
N LEU A 146 13.52 6.91 7.08
CA LEU A 146 13.68 7.53 5.77
C LEU A 146 14.30 8.94 5.90
N VAL A 147 15.40 9.16 5.19
CA VAL A 147 15.99 10.50 5.03
C VAL A 147 15.36 11.17 3.80
N PRO A 148 14.74 12.36 3.95
CA PRO A 148 14.11 13.05 2.81
C PRO A 148 15.16 13.48 1.78
N GLY A 149 14.91 13.18 0.50
CA GLY A 149 15.75 13.56 -0.64
C GLY A 149 15.79 12.51 -1.76
N LYS A 150 16.13 12.94 -2.99
CA LYS A 150 16.34 12.05 -4.16
C LYS A 150 17.59 11.22 -3.94
N ARG A 151 17.42 10.07 -3.29
CA ARG A 151 18.47 9.09 -3.14
C ARG A 151 18.03 7.79 -3.80
N PRO A 152 18.91 7.09 -4.53
CA PRO A 152 18.59 5.84 -5.24
C PRO A 152 18.17 4.69 -4.31
N GLU A 153 18.23 4.94 -3.01
CA GLU A 153 17.96 4.04 -1.90
C GLU A 153 16.50 4.07 -1.43
N ASN A 154 15.72 5.09 -1.81
CA ASN A 154 14.30 5.16 -1.49
C ASN A 154 13.51 4.36 -2.55
N ILE A 155 13.20 3.11 -2.22
CA ILE A 155 12.40 2.24 -3.08
C ILE A 155 10.94 2.70 -3.03
N HIS A 156 10.33 2.83 -4.22
CA HIS A 156 8.93 3.21 -4.37
C HIS A 156 8.02 2.01 -4.07
N PHE A 157 7.48 1.96 -2.84
CA PHE A 157 6.60 0.86 -2.41
C PHE A 157 5.30 0.75 -3.22
N THR A 158 4.97 1.76 -4.01
CA THR A 158 3.85 1.74 -4.97
C THR A 158 3.99 0.68 -6.07
N ILE A 159 5.21 0.29 -6.45
CA ILE A 159 5.44 -0.75 -7.47
C ILE A 159 4.99 -2.14 -6.97
N PRO A 160 5.41 -2.60 -5.77
CA PRO A 160 4.87 -3.81 -5.15
C PRO A 160 3.35 -3.82 -4.97
N ILE A 161 2.73 -2.66 -4.70
CA ILE A 161 1.28 -2.52 -4.58
C ILE A 161 0.58 -2.79 -5.93
N LEU A 162 1.14 -2.30 -7.04
CA LEU A 162 0.62 -2.65 -8.36
C LEU A 162 0.77 -4.15 -8.63
N GLY A 163 1.93 -4.71 -8.29
CA GLY A 163 2.21 -6.15 -8.43
C GLY A 163 1.24 -7.02 -7.63
N SER A 164 0.88 -6.64 -6.41
CA SER A 164 -0.08 -7.39 -5.58
C SER A 164 -1.49 -7.38 -6.15
N VAL A 165 -1.94 -6.25 -6.69
CA VAL A 165 -3.24 -6.15 -7.37
C VAL A 165 -3.27 -7.05 -8.61
N LEU A 166 -2.18 -7.09 -9.38
CA LEU A 166 -2.06 -7.98 -10.54
C LEU A 166 -2.04 -9.47 -10.13
N LEU A 167 -1.35 -9.82 -9.04
CA LEU A 167 -1.35 -11.18 -8.51
C LEU A 167 -2.74 -11.61 -8.04
N LEU A 168 -3.48 -10.75 -7.34
CA LEU A 168 -4.86 -11.02 -6.96
C LEU A 168 -5.78 -11.19 -8.15
N TYR A 169 -5.55 -10.43 -9.23
CA TYR A 169 -6.27 -10.60 -10.49
C TYR A 169 -6.00 -11.96 -11.15
N LEU A 170 -4.73 -12.40 -11.16
CA LEU A 170 -4.35 -13.69 -11.72
C LEU A 170 -4.83 -14.88 -10.87
N GLY A 171 -4.77 -14.75 -9.54
CA GLY A 171 -5.18 -15.80 -8.61
C GLY A 171 -6.70 -15.95 -8.43
N GLY A 172 -7.49 -14.90 -8.69
CA GLY A 172 -8.96 -14.92 -8.62
C GLY A 172 -9.66 -15.57 -9.82
N ARG A 173 -8.92 -16.16 -10.76
CA ARG A 173 -9.44 -16.90 -11.92
C ARG A 173 -9.52 -18.42 -11.71
N GLY A 174 -9.15 -18.91 -10.53
CA GLY A 174 -9.22 -20.34 -10.15
C GLY A 174 -10.52 -20.69 -9.44
#